data_AF-A0A959ZCJ7-F1
#
_entry.id   AF-A0A959ZCJ7-F1
#
_cell.length_a   1.000
_cell.length_b   1.000
_cell.length_c   1.000
_cell.angle_alpha   90.00
_cell.angle_beta   90.00
_cell.angle_gamma   90.00
#
_symmetry.space_group_name_H-M   'P 1'
#
loop_
_entity.id
_entity.type
_entity.pdbx_description
1 polymer ?
#
loop_
_entity_poly.entity_id
_entity_poly.type
_entity_poly.pdbx_seq_one_letter_code
_entity_poly.pdbx_strand_id
1 'polypeptide(L)'
;PATGIDQTRKDLVGPGRAIMQFHDTAAYRAGDEVVILAPGQAPSQFRVDGQKLVATDTDPELVRDAQAITQLPVMAYRRGWYR
;
A
#
# COMPACT_ATOMS: atom_id res chain seq x y z
N PRO A 1 -0.65 -9.19 -14.44
CA PRO A 1 0.47 -8.23 -14.45
C PRO A 1 1.27 -8.31 -13.14
N ALA A 2 2.60 -8.32 -13.22
CA ALA A 2 3.46 -8.16 -12.06
C ALA A 2 3.73 -6.66 -11.85
N THR A 3 3.14 -6.06 -10.82
CA THR A 3 3.29 -4.61 -10.51
C THR A 3 4.51 -4.30 -9.63
N GLY A 4 5.45 -5.23 -9.56
CA GLY A 4 6.72 -5.07 -8.86
C GLY A 4 7.65 -4.11 -9.61
N ILE A 5 8.59 -3.52 -8.86
CA ILE A 5 9.63 -2.66 -9.42
C ILE A 5 10.90 -3.49 -9.56
N ASP A 6 11.55 -3.43 -10.73
CA ASP A 6 12.88 -3.99 -10.93
C ASP A 6 13.91 -3.16 -10.13
N GLN A 7 14.49 -3.79 -9.10
CA GLN A 7 15.44 -3.13 -8.19
C GLN A 7 16.85 -2.94 -8.79
N THR A 8 17.12 -3.50 -9.98
CA THR A 8 18.41 -3.29 -10.68
C THR A 8 18.45 -1.97 -11.45
N ARG A 9 17.28 -1.36 -11.72
CA ARG A 9 17.11 -0.07 -12.39
C ARG A 9 17.53 1.08 -11.47
N LYS A 10 18.44 1.93 -11.95
CA LYS A 10 18.94 3.11 -11.20
C LYS A 10 18.26 4.43 -11.58
N ASP A 11 17.49 4.43 -12.66
CA ASP A 11 16.76 5.59 -13.20
C ASP A 11 15.40 5.81 -12.51
N LEU A 12 14.93 4.84 -11.73
CA LEU A 12 13.70 4.95 -10.96
C LEU A 12 13.96 5.76 -9.68
N VAL A 13 13.30 6.91 -9.58
CA VAL A 13 13.39 7.81 -8.43
C VAL A 13 12.02 7.89 -7.77
N GLY A 14 11.94 7.61 -6.47
CA GLY A 14 10.71 7.69 -5.69
C GLY A 14 10.84 6.98 -4.34
N PRO A 15 9.90 7.20 -3.42
CA PRO A 15 9.87 6.47 -2.17
C PRO A 15 9.68 4.97 -2.47
N GLY A 16 10.48 4.13 -1.83
CA GLY A 16 10.23 2.69 -1.84
C GLY A 16 8.86 2.40 -1.25
N ARG A 17 8.18 1.36 -1.77
CA ARG A 17 6.86 0.96 -1.27
C ARG A 17 6.84 -0.50 -0.83
N ALA A 18 6.00 -0.78 0.16
CA ALA A 18 5.69 -2.13 0.61
C ALA A 18 4.17 -2.32 0.70
N ILE A 19 3.73 -3.49 0.27
CA ILE A 19 2.32 -3.91 0.29
C ILE A 19 2.27 -5.17 1.14
N MET A 20 1.47 -5.15 2.20
CA MET A 20 1.38 -6.24 3.16
C MET A 20 -0.08 -6.55 3.45
N GLN A 21 -0.38 -7.84 3.65
CA GLN A 21 -1.71 -8.32 4.02
C GLN A 21 -1.56 -9.17 5.28
N PHE A 22 -2.36 -8.87 6.30
CA PHE A 22 -2.49 -9.70 7.49
C PHE A 22 -3.98 -9.99 7.71
N HIS A 23 -4.38 -11.24 7.43
CA HIS A 23 -5.79 -11.63 7.34
C HIS A 23 -6.60 -10.70 6.41
N ASP A 24 -7.57 -9.99 6.95
CA ASP A 24 -8.46 -9.06 6.25
C ASP A 24 -7.95 -7.61 6.26
N THR A 25 -6.83 -7.35 6.94
CA THR A 25 -6.21 -6.04 7.05
C THR A 25 -5.11 -5.88 6.01
N ALA A 26 -5.17 -4.80 5.24
CA ALA A 26 -4.14 -4.43 4.28
C ALA A 26 -3.33 -3.24 4.79
N ALA A 27 -2.02 -3.27 4.57
CA ALA A 27 -1.11 -2.17 4.85
C ALA A 27 -0.36 -1.77 3.57
N TYR A 28 -0.35 -0.48 3.28
CA TYR A 28 0.40 0.14 2.21
C TYR A 28 1.39 1.13 2.81
N ARG A 29 2.68 0.92 2.55
CA ARG A 29 3.75 1.83 2.98
C ARG A 29 4.39 2.48 1.77
N ALA A 30 4.59 3.79 1.79
CA ALA A 30 5.39 4.55 0.85
C ALA A 30 6.37 5.43 1.61
N GLY A 31 7.67 5.14 1.51
CA GLY A 31 8.68 5.80 2.34
C GLY A 31 8.42 5.50 3.82
N ASP A 32 8.16 6.53 4.62
CA ASP A 32 7.83 6.40 6.04
C ASP A 32 6.33 6.50 6.33
N GLU A 33 5.50 6.77 5.33
CA GLU A 33 4.05 6.86 5.50
C GLU A 33 3.39 5.50 5.29
N VAL A 34 2.48 5.12 6.19
CA VAL A 34 1.79 3.83 6.21
C VAL A 34 0.29 4.05 6.33
N VAL A 35 -0.47 3.54 5.39
CA VAL A 35 -1.94 3.47 5.47
C VAL A 35 -2.35 2.04 5.79
N ILE A 36 -3.24 1.90 6.78
CA ILE A 36 -3.88 0.64 7.16
C ILE A 36 -5.36 0.70 6.78
N LEU A 37 -5.81 -0.33 6.05
CA LEU A 37 -7.19 -0.53 5.63
C LEU A 37 -7.73 -1.79 6.29
N ALA A 38 -8.71 -1.63 7.17
CA ALA A 38 -9.43 -2.71 7.83
C ALA A 38 -10.93 -2.69 7.44
N PRO A 39 -11.60 -3.86 7.37
CA PRO A 39 -13.01 -3.91 6.99
C PRO A 39 -13.91 -3.11 7.93
N GLY A 40 -14.79 -2.30 7.37
CA GLY A 40 -15.77 -1.51 8.14
C GLY A 40 -15.17 -0.36 8.96
N GLN A 41 -13.89 -0.06 8.81
CA GLN A 41 -13.21 1.04 9.50
C GLN A 41 -12.79 2.13 8.51
N ALA A 42 -12.69 3.36 9.00
CA ALA A 42 -12.06 4.43 8.25
C ALA A 42 -10.55 4.13 8.07
N PRO A 43 -9.95 4.54 6.94
CA PRO A 43 -8.50 4.44 6.75
C PRO A 43 -7.75 5.13 7.89
N SER A 44 -6.69 4.48 8.38
CA SER A 44 -5.80 5.04 9.39
C SER A 44 -4.41 5.20 8.82
N GLN A 45 -3.74 6.31 9.16
CA GLN A 45 -2.39 6.59 8.70
C GLN A 45 -1.42 6.70 9.88
N PHE A 46 -0.21 6.22 9.63
CA PHE A 46 0.89 6.23 10.57
C PHE A 46 2.17 6.64 9.86
N ARG A 47 3.07 7.27 10.60
CA ARG A 47 4.46 7.48 10.19
C ARG A 47 5.38 6.49 10.90
N VAL A 48 6.32 5.91 10.16
CA VAL A 48 7.35 5.04 10.71
C VAL A 48 8.39 5.89 11.43
N ASP A 49 8.61 5.56 12.70
CA ASP A 49 9.68 6.13 13.51
C ASP A 49 10.50 4.98 14.11
N GLY A 50 11.60 4.64 13.43
CA GLY A 50 12.40 3.44 13.74
C GLY A 50 11.58 2.16 13.57
N GLN A 51 11.23 1.53 14.69
CA GLN A 51 10.42 0.30 14.74
C GLN A 51 8.97 0.55 15.18
N LYS A 52 8.59 1.82 15.37
CA LYS A 52 7.25 2.20 15.87
C LYS A 52 6.44 2.86 14.76
N LEU A 53 5.12 2.77 14.91
CA LEU A 53 4.15 3.50 14.11
C LEU A 53 3.56 4.61 14.97
N VAL A 54 3.67 5.85 14.50
CA VAL A 54 3.11 7.04 15.15
C VAL A 54 1.90 7.48 14.35
N ALA A 55 0.72 7.53 14.97
CA ALA A 55 -0.50 7.96 14.29
C ALA A 55 -0.35 9.39 13.76
N THR A 56 -0.87 9.63 12.56
CA THR A 56 -0.86 10.94 11.90
C THR A 56 -2.19 11.16 11.19
N ASP A 57 -2.43 12.41 10.79
CA ASP A 57 -3.58 12.75 9.96
C ASP A 57 -3.51 12.03 8.62
N THR A 58 -4.68 11.67 8.11
CA THR A 58 -4.81 10.89 6.88
C THR A 58 -4.63 11.77 5.66
N ASP A 59 -3.70 11.40 4.78
CA ASP A 59 -3.52 11.98 3.45
C ASP A 59 -4.47 11.28 2.46
N PRO A 60 -5.46 12.01 1.89
CA PRO A 60 -6.41 11.43 0.95
C PRO A 60 -5.77 10.79 -0.29
N GLU A 61 -4.66 11.32 -0.80
CA GLU A 61 -4.01 10.75 -1.99
C GLU A 61 -3.31 9.44 -1.65
N LEU A 62 -2.63 9.37 -0.50
CA LEU A 62 -2.01 8.12 -0.05
C LEU A 62 -3.05 7.04 0.27
N VAL A 63 -4.18 7.42 0.86
CA VAL A 63 -5.31 6.52 1.10
C VAL A 63 -5.88 5.98 -0.20
N ARG A 64 -6.04 6.84 -1.21
CA ARG A 64 -6.50 6.44 -2.54
C ARG A 64 -5.57 5.41 -3.18
N ASP A 65 -4.26 5.66 -3.12
CA ASP A 65 -3.24 4.72 -3.63
C ASP A 65 -3.30 3.37 -2.90
N ALA A 66 -3.40 3.39 -1.57
CA ALA A 66 -3.54 2.18 -0.77
C ALA A 66 -4.80 1.38 -1.19
N GLN A 67 -5.94 2.04 -1.33
CA GLN A 67 -7.19 1.40 -1.76
C GLN A 67 -7.08 0.79 -3.16
N ALA A 68 -6.49 1.52 -4.11
CA ALA A 68 -6.31 1.04 -5.47
C ALA A 68 -5.45 -0.23 -5.51
N ILE A 69 -4.34 -0.23 -4.78
CA ILE A 69 -3.42 -1.37 -4.72
C ILE A 69 -4.04 -2.57 -4.00
N THR A 70 -4.78 -2.37 -2.91
CA THR A 70 -5.47 -3.47 -2.20
C THR A 70 -6.54 -4.13 -3.07
N GLN A 71 -7.25 -3.35 -3.90
CA GLN A 71 -8.32 -3.88 -4.75
C GLN A 71 -7.79 -4.53 -6.05
N LEU A 72 -6.61 -4.10 -6.52
CA LEU A 72 -6.02 -4.57 -7.76
C LEU A 72 -5.93 -6.10 -7.89
N PRO A 73 -5.41 -6.88 -6.91
CA PRO A 73 -5.30 -8.33 -7.06
C PRO A 73 -6.66 -9.01 -7.21
N VAL A 74 -7.67 -8.58 -6.45
CA VAL A 74 -9.03 -9.10 -6.53
C VAL A 74 -9.63 -8.83 -7.91
N MET A 75 -9.45 -7.61 -8.42
CA MET A 75 -9.94 -7.21 -9.74
C MET A 75 -9.22 -7.96 -10.85
N ALA A 76 -7.89 -8.09 -10.75
CA ALA A 76 -7.08 -8.78 -11.73
C ALA A 76 -7.44 -10.26 -11.85
N TYR A 77 -7.71 -10.92 -10.71
CA TYR A 77 -8.19 -12.31 -10.69
C TYR A 77 -9.58 -12.43 -11.31
N ARG A 78 -10.56 -11.67 -10.80
CA ARG A 78 -11.97 -11.75 -11.26
C ARG A 78 -12.13 -11.44 -12.75
N ARG A 79 -11.31 -10.55 -13.29
CA ARG A 79 -11.36 -10.14 -14.70
C ARG A 79 -10.41 -10.93 -15.60
N GLY A 80 -9.64 -11.86 -15.04
CA GLY A 80 -8.65 -12.64 -15.79
C GLY A 80 -7.55 -11.80 -16.43
N TRP A 81 -7.18 -10.67 -15.80
CA TRP A 81 -6.05 -9.81 -16.23
C TRP A 81 -4.69 -10.41 -15.86
N TYR A 82 -4.69 -11.40 -14.97
CA TYR A 82 -3.55 -12.22 -14.67
C TYR A 82 -3.97 -13.67 -14.79
N ARG A 83 -3.43 -14.34 -15.81
CA ARG A 83 -3.65 -15.75 -16.11
C ARG A 83 -2.31 -16.47 -16.03
#